data_AF-A0A7S3X764-F1
#
_entry.id   AF-A0A7S3X764-F1
#
_cell.length_a   1.000
_cell.length_b   1.000
_cell.length_c   1.000
_cell.angle_alpha   90.00
_cell.angle_beta   90.00
_cell.angle_gamma   90.00
#
_symmetry.space_group_name_H-M   'P 1'
#
loop_
_entity.id
_entity.type
_entity.pdbx_description
1 polymer ?
#
loop_
_entity_poly.entity_id
_entity_poly.type
_entity_poly.pdbx_seq_one_letter_code
_entity_poly.pdbx_strand_id
1 'polypeptide(L)'
;DNPQPVLFPLSAIGSSPALAIDNSHVQFERLLLHRTDEKQIVLTCYSALPVQWEVAEESLAKLAGEGNDAGAQEFTLNPTSGTILPGDSCTLCLTFHAREAK
;
A
#
# COMPACT_ATOMS: atom_id res chain seq x y z
N ASP A 1 -28.02 -31.89 47.15
CA ASP A 1 -27.70 -31.98 45.71
C ASP A 1 -27.21 -30.63 45.23
N ASN A 2 -25.93 -30.54 44.81
CA ASN A 2 -25.37 -29.29 44.27
C ASN A 2 -25.29 -29.44 42.74
N PRO A 3 -25.96 -28.59 41.93
CA PRO A 3 -25.92 -28.71 40.49
C PRO A 3 -24.49 -28.49 39.95
N GLN A 4 -24.11 -29.29 38.96
CA GLN A 4 -22.82 -29.16 38.30
C GLN A 4 -22.85 -27.97 37.32
N PRO A 5 -21.85 -27.07 37.37
CA PRO A 5 -21.82 -25.90 36.50
C PRO A 5 -21.63 -26.30 35.03
N VAL A 6 -22.35 -25.60 34.14
CA VAL A 6 -22.14 -25.71 32.70
C VAL A 6 -20.93 -24.86 32.32
N LEU A 7 -19.95 -25.49 31.65
CA LEU A 7 -18.77 -24.84 31.12
C LEU A 7 -18.95 -24.54 29.63
N PHE A 8 -18.71 -23.29 29.24
CA PHE A 8 -18.65 -22.88 27.84
C PHE A 8 -17.19 -22.60 27.47
N PRO A 9 -16.54 -23.47 26.69
CA PRO A 9 -15.17 -23.21 26.27
C PRO A 9 -15.14 -22.04 25.29
N LEU A 10 -14.37 -21.00 25.62
CA LEU A 10 -14.12 -19.86 24.75
C LEU A 10 -12.69 -19.96 24.21
N SER A 11 -12.53 -19.78 22.90
CA SER A 11 -11.21 -19.71 22.25
C SER A 11 -11.17 -18.55 21.27
N ALA A 12 -10.02 -17.88 21.19
CA ALA A 12 -9.75 -16.85 20.20
C ALA A 12 -8.32 -16.98 19.68
N ILE A 13 -8.08 -16.52 18.46
CA ILE A 13 -6.75 -16.42 17.85
C ILE A 13 -6.41 -14.92 17.78
N GLY A 14 -5.28 -14.53 18.36
CA GLY A 14 -4.73 -13.20 18.17
C GLY A 14 -4.11 -13.09 16.78
N SER A 15 -4.39 -12.00 16.07
CA SER A 15 -3.74 -11.68 14.79
C SER A 15 -3.30 -10.23 14.80
N SER A 16 -2.06 -9.95 14.41
CA SER A 16 -1.60 -8.62 14.06
C SER A 16 -1.78 -8.40 12.54
N PRO A 17 -2.00 -7.15 12.09
CA PRO A 17 -1.92 -6.83 10.67
C PRO A 17 -0.54 -7.21 10.11
N ALA A 18 -0.52 -7.91 8.98
CA ALA A 18 0.70 -8.34 8.32
C ALA A 18 0.56 -8.11 6.81
N LEU A 19 1.28 -7.11 6.30
CA LEU A 19 1.34 -6.79 4.88
C LEU A 19 2.76 -6.96 4.38
N ALA A 20 2.92 -7.49 3.17
CA ALA A 20 4.21 -7.50 2.47
C ALA A 20 4.09 -6.76 1.14
N ILE A 21 5.18 -6.13 0.74
CA ILE A 21 5.35 -5.51 -0.58
C ILE A 21 6.27 -6.43 -1.40
N ASP A 22 5.96 -6.63 -2.68
CA ASP A 22 6.74 -7.46 -3.59
C ASP A 22 8.09 -6.85 -4.01
N ASN A 23 8.17 -5.52 -4.12
CA ASN A 23 9.34 -4.78 -4.55
C ASN A 23 9.71 -3.66 -3.57
N SER A 24 10.91 -3.70 -2.98
CA SER A 24 11.38 -2.66 -2.06
C SER A 24 11.86 -1.39 -2.77
N HIS A 25 12.12 -1.47 -4.08
CA HIS A 25 12.56 -0.36 -4.91
C HIS A 25 11.86 -0.41 -6.27
N VAL A 26 11.50 0.76 -6.79
CA VAL A 26 10.98 0.91 -8.14
C VAL A 26 11.95 1.79 -8.93
N GLN A 27 12.43 1.26 -10.04
CA GLN A 27 13.30 2.00 -10.96
C GLN A 27 12.56 2.24 -12.27
N PHE A 28 12.56 3.50 -12.70
CA PHE A 28 12.09 3.89 -14.02
C PHE A 28 13.30 4.04 -14.94
N GLU A 29 13.12 3.63 -16.18
CA GLU A 29 14.12 3.85 -17.23
C GLU A 29 14.01 5.28 -17.77
N ARG A 30 15.01 5.67 -18.58
CA ARG A 30 14.97 6.97 -19.26
C ARG A 30 13.70 7.09 -20.09
N LEU A 31 12.94 8.14 -19.83
CA LEU A 31 11.68 8.44 -20.48
C LEU A 31 11.78 9.77 -21.23
N LEU A 32 11.20 9.84 -22.43
CA LEU A 32 11.11 11.09 -23.18
C LEU A 32 10.20 12.08 -22.45
N LEU A 33 10.49 13.37 -22.57
CA LEU A 33 9.62 14.41 -22.03
C LEU A 33 8.20 14.31 -22.58
N HIS A 34 7.24 14.67 -21.75
CA HIS A 34 5.80 14.58 -21.96
C HIS A 34 5.26 13.16 -22.13
N ARG A 35 6.01 12.15 -21.68
CA ARG A 35 5.55 10.76 -21.57
C ARG A 35 5.38 10.35 -20.12
N THR A 36 4.62 9.28 -19.93
CA THR A 36 4.45 8.61 -18.66
C THR A 36 4.92 7.16 -18.74
N ASP A 37 5.41 6.63 -17.64
CA ASP A 37 5.70 5.20 -17.46
C ASP A 37 5.03 4.75 -16.17
N GLU A 38 4.57 3.50 -16.13
CA GLU A 38 3.86 2.91 -14.99
C GLU A 38 4.58 1.66 -14.51
N LYS A 39 4.59 1.49 -13.20
CA LYS A 39 5.12 0.30 -12.52
C LYS A 39 4.11 -0.16 -11.49
N GLN A 40 3.97 -1.47 -11.38
CA GLN A 40 3.05 -2.10 -10.44
C GLN A 40 3.82 -2.57 -9.20
N ILE A 41 3.22 -2.35 -8.04
CA ILE A 41 3.69 -2.83 -6.74
C ILE A 41 2.54 -3.65 -6.15
N VAL A 42 2.83 -4.84 -5.65
CA VAL A 42 1.82 -5.73 -5.06
C VAL A 42 1.91 -5.69 -3.54
N LEU A 43 0.79 -5.42 -2.88
CA LEU A 43 0.61 -5.49 -1.44
C LEU A 43 -0.17 -6.76 -1.09
N THR A 44 0.42 -7.67 -0.30
CA THR A 44 -0.20 -8.96 0.05
C THR A 44 -0.52 -9.04 1.54
N CYS A 45 -1.71 -9.54 1.87
CA CYS A 45 -2.19 -9.71 3.23
C CYS A 45 -1.90 -11.12 3.77
N TYR A 46 -1.07 -11.19 4.82
CA TYR A 46 -0.69 -12.43 5.51
C TYR A 46 -1.35 -12.60 6.89
N SER A 47 -2.23 -11.68 7.29
CA SER A 47 -2.97 -11.80 8.55
C SER A 47 -4.20 -12.69 8.41
N ALA A 48 -4.68 -13.22 9.54
CA ALA A 48 -5.91 -14.02 9.60
C ALA A 48 -7.20 -13.17 9.54
N LEU A 49 -7.07 -11.84 9.55
CA LEU A 49 -8.16 -10.87 9.49
C LEU A 49 -7.92 -9.86 8.36
N PRO A 50 -8.98 -9.23 7.81
CA PRO A 50 -8.84 -8.16 6.85
C PRO A 50 -7.97 -7.01 7.38
N VAL A 51 -7.11 -6.46 6.53
CA VAL A 51 -6.25 -5.32 6.87
C VAL A 51 -6.70 -4.09 6.13
N GLN A 52 -6.98 -3.03 6.87
CA GLN A 52 -7.11 -1.68 6.31
C GLN A 52 -5.73 -1.04 6.23
N TRP A 53 -5.44 -0.41 5.09
CA TRP A 53 -4.16 0.22 4.83
C TRP A 53 -4.35 1.58 4.16
N GLU A 54 -3.37 2.45 4.34
CA GLU A 54 -3.28 3.77 3.74
C GLU A 54 -1.80 4.16 3.61
N VAL A 55 -1.45 4.85 2.53
CA VAL A 55 -0.13 5.47 2.36
C VAL A 55 -0.12 6.78 3.12
N ALA A 56 0.86 6.95 3.99
CA ALA A 56 1.01 8.17 4.78
C ALA A 56 1.07 9.42 3.88
N GLU A 57 0.29 10.46 4.23
CA GLU A 57 0.21 11.70 3.46
C GLU A 57 1.58 12.35 3.23
N GLU A 58 2.46 12.33 4.23
CA GLU A 58 3.84 12.84 4.11
C GLU A 58 4.64 12.12 3.02
N SER A 59 4.43 10.81 2.86
CA SER A 59 5.09 10.01 1.82
C SER A 59 4.53 10.34 0.44
N LEU A 60 3.21 10.56 0.33
CA LEU A 60 2.57 11.02 -0.90
C LEU A 60 3.05 12.42 -1.29
N ALA A 61 3.20 13.33 -0.32
CA ALA A 61 3.73 14.68 -0.55
C ALA A 61 5.17 14.64 -1.08
N LYS A 62 6.03 13.80 -0.51
CA LYS A 62 7.41 13.59 -1.00
C LYS A 62 7.44 13.02 -2.42
N LEU A 63 6.52 12.11 -2.76
CA LEU A 63 6.39 11.55 -4.12
C LEU A 63 5.90 12.60 -5.13
N ALA A 64 4.96 13.45 -4.71
CA ALA A 64 4.39 14.51 -5.53
C ALA A 64 5.24 15.78 -5.60
N GLY A 65 6.43 15.77 -4.97
CA GLY A 65 7.41 16.86 -4.90
C GLY A 65 7.04 17.97 -3.91
N GLU A 66 8.04 18.48 -3.19
CA GLU A 66 7.91 19.66 -2.32
C GLU A 66 8.32 20.93 -3.08
N GLY A 67 7.39 21.88 -3.26
CA GLY A 67 7.73 23.25 -3.64
C GLY A 67 7.11 23.78 -4.93
N ASN A 68 7.12 25.10 -5.05
CA ASN A 68 6.57 25.92 -6.14
C ASN A 68 7.31 25.79 -7.49
N ASP A 69 8.16 24.77 -7.64
CA ASP A 69 8.84 24.48 -8.89
C ASP A 69 7.90 23.67 -9.78
N ALA A 70 7.73 24.12 -11.03
CA ALA A 70 6.80 23.55 -12.02
C ALA A 70 7.03 22.04 -12.31
N GLY A 71 8.11 21.45 -11.78
CA GLY A 71 8.47 20.04 -11.87
C GLY A 71 8.07 19.16 -10.67
N ALA A 72 7.32 19.63 -9.67
CA ALA A 72 7.11 18.85 -8.44
C ALA A 72 6.34 17.51 -8.62
N GLN A 73 5.28 17.46 -9.45
CA GLN A 73 4.43 16.26 -9.60
C GLN A 73 5.00 15.20 -10.55
N GLU A 74 6.20 14.70 -10.26
CA GLU A 74 6.86 13.66 -11.05
C GLU A 74 6.22 12.28 -10.83
N PHE A 75 5.67 11.98 -9.64
CA PHE A 75 5.10 10.66 -9.34
C PHE A 75 3.67 10.73 -8.82
N THR A 76 2.83 9.79 -9.26
CA THR A 76 1.47 9.58 -8.72
C THR A 76 1.27 8.11 -8.38
N LEU A 77 0.61 7.81 -7.26
CA LEU A 77 0.33 6.46 -6.80
C LEU A 77 -1.18 6.22 -6.68
N ASN A 78 -1.68 5.09 -7.15
CA ASN A 78 -3.07 4.68 -6.97
C ASN A 78 -3.21 3.15 -6.80
N PRO A 79 -4.14 2.64 -5.99
CA PRO A 79 -4.84 3.34 -4.93
C PRO A 79 -3.89 3.80 -3.81
N THR A 80 -4.32 4.73 -2.96
CA THR A 80 -3.56 5.20 -1.79
C THR A 80 -4.08 4.65 -0.47
N SER A 81 -5.24 4.00 -0.46
CA SER A 81 -5.80 3.32 0.70
C SER A 81 -6.73 2.19 0.26
N GLY A 82 -7.07 1.29 1.19
CA GLY A 82 -8.00 0.21 0.91
C GLY A 82 -8.12 -0.81 2.03
N THR A 83 -8.79 -1.92 1.72
CA THR A 83 -8.87 -3.09 2.58
C THR A 83 -8.48 -4.33 1.79
N ILE A 84 -7.65 -5.20 2.36
CA ILE A 84 -7.24 -6.47 1.74
C ILE A 84 -7.70 -7.61 2.64
N LEU A 85 -8.39 -8.59 2.06
CA LEU A 85 -8.87 -9.76 2.78
C LEU A 85 -7.70 -10.73 3.08
N PRO A 86 -7.86 -11.65 4.05
CA PRO A 86 -6.84 -12.66 4.35
C PRO A 86 -6.45 -13.47 3.11
N GLY A 87 -5.15 -13.52 2.81
CA GLY A 87 -4.59 -14.25 1.66
C GLY A 87 -4.71 -13.54 0.31
N ASP A 88 -5.42 -12.40 0.26
CA ASP A 88 -5.56 -11.60 -0.97
C ASP A 88 -4.38 -10.62 -1.13
N SER A 89 -4.34 -10.02 -2.32
CA SER A 89 -3.40 -8.94 -2.65
C SER A 89 -4.10 -7.81 -3.38
N CYS A 90 -3.56 -6.59 -3.27
CA CYS A 90 -3.92 -5.47 -4.14
C CYS A 90 -2.71 -4.98 -4.93
N THR A 91 -2.96 -4.33 -6.07
CA THR A 91 -1.92 -3.77 -6.91
C THR A 91 -1.98 -2.25 -6.84
N LEU A 92 -0.84 -1.63 -6.51
CA LEU A 92 -0.61 -0.20 -6.56
C LEU A 92 0.09 0.13 -7.89
N CYS A 93 -0.47 1.07 -8.64
CA CYS A 93 0.14 1.65 -9.83
C CYS A 93 0.88 2.94 -9.44
N LEU A 94 2.21 2.91 -9.59
CA LEU A 94 3.07 4.07 -9.51
C LEU A 94 3.34 4.58 -10.92
N THR A 95 2.89 5.79 -11.22
CA THR A 95 3.09 6.46 -12.51
C THR A 95 4.16 7.54 -12.37
N PHE A 96 5.16 7.50 -13.24
CA PHE A 96 6.14 8.57 -13.43
C PHE A 96 5.72 9.48 -14.59
N HIS A 97 5.81 10.79 -14.41
CA HIS A 97 5.47 11.84 -15.38
C HIS A 97 6.73 12.62 -15.76
N ALA A 98 7.33 12.33 -16.92
CA ALA A 98 8.51 13.06 -17.39
C ALA A 98 8.11 14.44 -17.93
N ARG A 99 8.07 15.46 -17.07
CA ARG A 99 7.62 16.83 -17.43
C ARG A 99 8.77 17.76 -17.83
N GLU A 100 9.88 17.69 -17.11
CA GLU A 100 11.07 18.51 -17.35
C GLU A 100 12.34 17.66 -17.26
N ALA A 101 13.40 18.08 -17.98
CA ALA A 101 14.71 17.45 -17.90
C ALA A 101 15.46 18.08 -16.72
N LYS A 102 15.81 17.26 -15.73
CA LYS A 102 16.57 17.67 -14.55
C LYS A 102 18.08 17.52 -14.77
#